data_AF-A0A940I7A6-F1
#
_entry.id   AF-A0A940I7A6-F1
#
_cell.length_a   1.000
_cell.length_b   1.000
_cell.length_c   1.000
_cell.angle_alpha   90.00
_cell.angle_beta   90.00
_cell.angle_gamma   90.00
#
_symmetry.space_group_name_H-M   'P 1'
#
loop_
_entity.id
_entity.type
_entity.pdbx_description
1 polymer ?
#
loop_
_entity_poly.entity_id
_entity_poly.type
_entity_poly.pdbx_seq_one_letter_code
_entity_poly.pdbx_strand_id
1 'polypeptide(L)'
;MNSLTITIIVIFVTAIIVAYLKATWRDRCLKDMEKFPVILILKDGKAVWGTLELESSGLLLRYSKPHKSGSHFETGFILYRTEYASIKTIYRIPADLDEAQRRRRELRTFSSKSGLLVTVRKTVRNFFAAVRDAIVESMKLLIGQVTPKSSVLSGKEKYVNKMGESFVDYIGNSYDPLLEKLIGKRVVYERFENDAWQEYTGILKNYTKDFIEIINAITPIMLNFPVKPGKSTAMGIAIETKDNHVIITNNRQTPVKLLTSEKPLILQPGENTEITHVENVSVELSEEVDVIFPRSEAIVRHTVD
;
A
#
# COMPACT_ATOMS: atom_id res chain seq x y z
N MET A 1 -16.05 24.24 37.61
CA MET A 1 -15.93 22.78 37.34
C MET A 1 -14.76 22.24 38.13
N ASN A 2 -14.92 21.12 38.82
CA ASN A 2 -13.80 20.48 39.51
C ASN A 2 -12.78 19.97 38.48
N SER A 3 -11.49 20.09 38.77
CA SER A 3 -10.39 19.63 37.91
C SER A 3 -10.59 18.17 37.45
N LEU A 4 -11.09 17.31 38.35
CA LEU A 4 -11.45 15.93 38.08
C LEU A 4 -12.53 15.77 37.00
N THR A 5 -13.53 16.65 36.97
CA THR A 5 -14.59 16.65 35.93
C THR A 5 -14.00 17.00 34.55
N ILE A 6 -13.08 17.95 34.49
CA ILE A 6 -12.40 18.34 33.24
C ILE A 6 -11.57 17.16 32.73
N THR A 7 -10.81 16.49 33.59
CA THR A 7 -10.02 15.31 33.23
C THR A 7 -10.86 14.18 32.65
N ILE A 8 -11.98 13.85 33.31
CA ILE A 8 -12.87 12.78 32.84
C ILE A 8 -13.44 13.13 31.46
N ILE A 9 -13.86 14.38 31.25
CA ILE A 9 -14.35 14.85 29.94
C ILE A 9 -13.27 14.72 28.88
N VAL A 10 -12.02 15.14 29.17
CA VAL A 10 -10.91 15.06 28.21
C VAL A 10 -10.60 13.61 27.84
N ILE A 11 -10.55 12.69 28.80
CA ILE A 11 -10.31 11.26 28.53
C ILE A 11 -11.43 10.70 27.65
N PHE A 12 -12.68 10.99 27.97
CA PHE A 12 -13.83 10.49 27.24
C PHE A 12 -13.89 11.02 25.80
N VAL A 13 -13.70 12.34 25.63
CA VAL A 13 -13.63 12.98 24.31
C VAL A 13 -12.47 12.41 23.48
N THR A 14 -11.30 12.22 24.11
CA THR A 14 -10.13 11.65 23.43
C THR A 14 -10.38 10.20 23.00
N ALA A 15 -10.99 9.38 23.85
CA ALA A 15 -11.34 8.00 23.53
C ALA A 15 -12.34 7.92 22.36
N ILE A 16 -13.34 8.81 22.34
CA ILE A 16 -14.29 8.92 21.21
C ILE A 16 -13.57 9.31 19.92
N ILE A 17 -12.69 10.31 19.97
CA ILE A 17 -11.90 10.73 18.81
C ILE A 17 -11.06 9.56 18.28
N VAL A 18 -10.37 8.82 19.15
CA VAL A 18 -9.58 7.65 18.75
C VAL A 18 -10.44 6.55 18.14
N ALA A 19 -11.57 6.22 18.77
CA ALA A 19 -12.48 5.21 18.25
C ALA A 19 -13.02 5.60 16.87
N TYR A 20 -13.38 6.87 16.70
CA TYR A 20 -13.85 7.42 15.42
C TYR A 20 -12.75 7.40 14.35
N LEU A 21 -11.54 7.85 14.68
CA LEU A 21 -10.38 7.74 13.79
C LEU A 21 -10.15 6.28 13.43
N LYS A 22 -10.24 5.34 14.39
CA LYS A 22 -10.05 3.92 14.12
C LYS A 22 -11.09 3.31 13.19
N ALA A 23 -12.33 3.76 13.28
CA ALA A 23 -13.40 3.30 12.41
C ALA A 23 -13.29 3.86 10.98
N THR A 24 -12.67 5.01 10.78
CA THR A 24 -12.72 5.75 9.51
C THR A 24 -11.37 5.89 8.79
N TRP A 25 -10.27 5.66 9.50
CA TRP A 25 -8.94 5.91 8.98
C TRP A 25 -8.48 4.81 8.03
N ARG A 26 -8.39 5.21 6.76
CA ARG A 26 -7.86 4.45 5.65
C ARG A 26 -6.43 4.89 5.33
N ASP A 27 -5.59 3.93 4.93
CA ASP A 27 -4.20 4.21 4.57
C ASP A 27 -4.13 5.20 3.40
N ARG A 28 -3.27 6.22 3.52
CA ARG A 28 -3.22 7.31 2.55
C ARG A 28 -2.60 6.90 1.22
N CYS A 29 -1.58 6.02 1.24
CA CYS A 29 -0.97 5.48 0.02
C CYS A 29 -2.02 4.65 -0.72
N LEU A 30 -2.68 3.72 -0.02
CA LEU A 30 -3.73 2.88 -0.64
C LEU A 30 -4.90 3.71 -1.18
N LYS A 31 -5.26 4.80 -0.50
CA LYS A 31 -6.34 5.70 -0.93
C LYS A 31 -6.03 6.38 -2.27
N ASP A 32 -4.76 6.61 -2.62
CA ASP A 32 -4.43 7.20 -3.93
C ASP A 32 -4.77 6.24 -5.09
N MET A 33 -4.68 4.93 -4.84
CA MET A 33 -5.03 3.86 -5.77
C MET A 33 -6.52 3.49 -5.78
N GLU A 34 -7.33 4.07 -4.87
CA GLU A 34 -8.77 3.81 -4.79
C GLU A 34 -9.48 4.18 -6.10
N LYS A 35 -10.31 3.26 -6.61
CA LYS A 35 -11.07 3.31 -7.89
C LYS A 35 -10.21 3.21 -9.14
N PHE A 36 -8.95 2.80 -9.03
CA PHE A 36 -8.10 2.49 -10.18
C PHE A 36 -7.94 0.97 -10.37
N PRO A 37 -7.75 0.51 -11.62
CA PRO A 37 -7.27 -0.84 -11.87
C PRO A 37 -5.84 -0.97 -11.34
N VAL A 38 -5.60 -2.01 -10.55
CA VAL A 38 -4.29 -2.30 -9.96
C VAL A 38 -3.96 -3.78 -10.06
N ILE A 39 -2.68 -4.08 -9.90
CA ILE A 39 -2.13 -5.42 -9.75
C ILE A 39 -1.53 -5.51 -8.36
N LEU A 40 -2.09 -6.37 -7.52
CA LEU A 40 -1.57 -6.72 -6.21
C LEU A 40 -0.73 -7.98 -6.32
N ILE A 41 0.51 -7.92 -5.87
CA ILE A 41 1.38 -9.07 -5.71
C ILE A 41 1.54 -9.34 -4.22
N LEU A 42 1.23 -10.57 -3.80
CA LEU A 42 1.44 -11.06 -2.44
C LEU A 42 2.83 -11.67 -2.29
N LYS A 43 3.30 -11.81 -1.05
CA LYS A 43 4.63 -12.36 -0.71
C LYS A 43 4.79 -13.83 -1.10
N ASP A 44 3.69 -14.57 -1.23
CA ASP A 44 3.66 -15.94 -1.76
C ASP A 44 3.80 -16.00 -3.30
N GLY A 45 3.91 -14.84 -3.96
CA GLY A 45 4.03 -14.74 -5.42
C GLY A 45 2.68 -14.69 -6.16
N LYS A 46 1.55 -14.80 -5.46
CA LYS A 46 0.23 -14.71 -6.08
C LYS A 46 -0.02 -13.29 -6.58
N ALA A 47 -0.33 -13.17 -7.86
CA ALA A 47 -0.78 -11.92 -8.49
C ALA A 47 -2.31 -11.89 -8.59
N VAL A 48 -2.91 -10.80 -8.12
CA VAL A 48 -4.35 -10.55 -8.18
C VAL A 48 -4.58 -9.17 -8.81
N TRP A 49 -5.44 -9.09 -9.81
CA TRP A 49 -5.73 -7.84 -10.52
C TRP A 49 -7.20 -7.44 -10.37
N GLY A 50 -7.49 -6.15 -10.32
CA GLY A 50 -8.85 -5.64 -10.23
C GLY A 50 -8.90 -4.15 -9.91
N THR A 51 -10.10 -3.60 -9.81
CA THR A 51 -10.31 -2.22 -9.36
C THR A 51 -10.25 -2.17 -7.83
N LEU A 52 -9.38 -1.33 -7.28
CA LEU A 52 -9.18 -1.22 -5.83
C LEU A 52 -10.31 -0.41 -5.17
N GLU A 53 -11.00 -1.02 -4.22
CA GLU A 53 -11.95 -0.39 -3.30
C GLU A 53 -11.35 -0.48 -1.88
N LEU A 54 -11.33 0.64 -1.16
CA LEU A 54 -10.64 0.74 0.13
C LEU A 54 -11.60 1.11 1.25
N GLU A 55 -11.69 0.22 2.23
CA GLU A 55 -12.44 0.40 3.48
C GLU A 55 -11.49 0.47 4.68
N SER A 56 -12.00 0.87 5.85
CA SER A 56 -11.16 0.94 7.07
C SER A 56 -10.70 -0.44 7.57
N SER A 57 -11.45 -1.49 7.23
CA SER A 57 -11.18 -2.89 7.59
C SER A 57 -10.26 -3.62 6.62
N GLY A 58 -10.05 -3.11 5.40
CA GLY A 58 -9.29 -3.81 4.36
C GLY A 58 -9.49 -3.21 2.98
N LEU A 59 -8.99 -3.92 1.96
CA LEU A 59 -9.20 -3.59 0.55
C LEU A 59 -9.95 -4.71 -0.17
N LEU A 60 -10.69 -4.34 -1.22
CA LEU A 60 -11.35 -5.23 -2.15
C LEU A 60 -10.83 -4.93 -3.56
N LEU A 61 -10.36 -5.94 -4.27
CA LEU A 61 -10.05 -5.87 -5.70
C LEU A 61 -11.23 -6.45 -6.47
N ARG A 62 -12.03 -5.58 -7.09
CA ARG A 62 -13.17 -6.01 -7.91
C ARG A 62 -12.70 -6.44 -9.28
N TYR A 63 -13.07 -7.66 -9.70
CA TYR A 63 -12.74 -8.16 -11.03
C TYR A 63 -13.63 -7.51 -12.08
N SER A 64 -13.07 -7.28 -13.28
CA SER A 64 -13.83 -6.72 -14.41
C SER A 64 -14.87 -7.71 -14.95
N LYS A 65 -14.61 -9.02 -14.83
CA LYS A 65 -15.53 -10.10 -15.16
C LYS A 65 -15.47 -11.17 -14.07
N PRO A 66 -16.59 -11.82 -13.73
CA PRO A 66 -16.57 -12.94 -12.78
C PRO A 66 -15.61 -14.03 -13.24
N HIS A 67 -14.70 -14.44 -12.36
CA HIS A 67 -13.71 -15.47 -12.61
C HIS A 67 -14.20 -16.80 -12.01
N LYS A 68 -14.22 -17.88 -12.80
CA LYS A 68 -14.61 -19.20 -12.30
C LYS A 68 -13.48 -19.80 -11.46
N SER A 69 -13.76 -20.11 -10.20
CA SER A 69 -12.83 -20.71 -9.25
C SER A 69 -13.49 -21.95 -8.66
N GLY A 70 -13.03 -23.13 -9.07
CA GLY A 70 -13.69 -24.39 -8.71
C GLY A 70 -15.16 -24.43 -9.13
N SER A 71 -16.06 -24.53 -8.13
CA SER A 71 -17.51 -24.62 -8.33
C SER A 71 -18.25 -23.28 -8.36
N HIS A 72 -17.59 -22.16 -8.06
CA HIS A 72 -18.24 -20.84 -7.95
C HIS A 72 -17.57 -19.79 -8.86
N PHE A 73 -18.26 -18.66 -9.02
CA PHE A 73 -17.73 -17.48 -9.70
C PHE A 73 -17.34 -16.44 -8.66
N GLU A 74 -16.09 -16.01 -8.69
CA GLU A 74 -15.55 -14.95 -7.85
C GLU A 74 -15.70 -13.62 -8.58
N THR A 75 -16.19 -12.60 -7.88
CA THR A 75 -16.37 -11.23 -8.40
C THR A 75 -15.30 -10.26 -7.91
N GLY A 76 -14.46 -10.69 -6.96
CA GLY A 76 -13.36 -9.92 -6.45
C GLY A 76 -12.58 -10.66 -5.37
N PHE A 77 -11.55 -9.99 -4.87
CA PHE A 77 -10.63 -10.50 -3.84
C PHE A 77 -10.57 -9.53 -2.67
N ILE A 78 -10.83 -9.99 -1.45
CA ILE A 78 -10.78 -9.19 -0.23
C ILE A 78 -9.45 -9.48 0.48
N LEU A 79 -8.78 -8.42 0.93
CA LEU A 79 -7.62 -8.51 1.80
C LEU A 79 -7.85 -7.64 3.04
N TYR A 80 -7.94 -8.27 4.21
CA TYR A 80 -8.16 -7.55 5.45
C TYR A 80 -6.91 -6.79 5.88
N ARG A 81 -7.10 -5.72 6.65
CA ARG A 81 -6.00 -4.87 7.13
C ARG A 81 -4.94 -5.64 7.92
N THR A 82 -5.34 -6.66 8.67
CA THR A 82 -4.43 -7.55 9.41
C THR A 82 -3.52 -8.36 8.49
N GLU A 83 -3.92 -8.53 7.22
CA GLU A 83 -3.18 -9.28 6.21
C GLU A 83 -2.29 -8.38 5.35
N TYR A 84 -2.26 -7.06 5.57
CA TYR A 84 -1.45 -6.13 4.76
C TYR A 84 0.06 -6.46 4.79
N ALA A 85 0.55 -7.13 5.84
CA ALA A 85 1.92 -7.63 5.89
C ALA A 85 2.25 -8.67 4.81
N SER A 86 1.23 -9.33 4.23
CA SER A 86 1.36 -10.28 3.11
C SER A 86 1.48 -9.59 1.75
N ILE A 87 1.22 -8.28 1.66
CA ILE A 87 1.40 -7.51 0.44
C ILE A 87 2.90 -7.46 0.16
N LYS A 88 3.30 -7.81 -1.07
CA LYS A 88 4.65 -7.55 -1.57
C LYS A 88 4.66 -6.20 -2.29
N THR A 89 3.70 -5.97 -3.19
CA THR A 89 3.63 -4.73 -3.98
C THR A 89 2.25 -4.53 -4.57
N ILE A 90 1.84 -3.27 -4.77
CA ILE A 90 0.67 -2.91 -5.57
C ILE A 90 1.12 -2.00 -6.71
N TYR A 91 0.79 -2.37 -7.95
CA TYR A 91 1.09 -1.59 -9.15
C TYR A 91 -0.18 -1.01 -9.75
N ARG A 92 -0.10 0.22 -10.24
CA ARG A 92 -1.03 0.82 -11.20
C ARG A 92 -0.25 1.16 -12.45
N ILE A 93 -0.70 0.66 -13.59
CA ILE A 93 -0.06 0.89 -14.89
C ILE A 93 -0.78 2.06 -15.57
N PRO A 94 -0.17 3.25 -15.72
CA PRO A 94 -0.81 4.40 -16.36
C PRO A 94 -1.20 4.16 -17.82
N ALA A 95 -0.47 3.30 -18.53
CA ALA A 95 -0.79 2.94 -19.92
C ALA A 95 -2.16 2.25 -20.04
N ASP A 96 -2.55 1.47 -19.03
CA ASP A 96 -3.82 0.73 -19.00
C ASP A 96 -5.03 1.58 -18.56
N LEU A 97 -4.80 2.82 -18.13
CA LEU A 97 -5.86 3.72 -17.67
C LEU A 97 -6.63 4.36 -18.83
N ASP A 98 -7.95 4.47 -18.67
CA ASP A 98 -8.79 5.26 -19.58
C ASP A 98 -8.53 6.78 -19.44
N GLU A 99 -9.00 7.60 -20.38
CA GLU A 99 -8.77 9.06 -20.34
C GLU A 99 -9.30 9.71 -19.05
N ALA A 100 -10.45 9.27 -18.55
CA ALA A 100 -11.06 9.85 -17.35
C ALA A 100 -10.25 9.51 -16.10
N GLN A 101 -9.74 8.28 -16.02
CA GLN A 101 -8.83 7.79 -14.99
C GLN A 101 -7.49 8.52 -15.07
N ARG A 102 -6.91 8.71 -16.26
CA ARG A 102 -5.67 9.48 -16.44
C ARG A 102 -5.81 10.91 -15.93
N ARG A 103 -6.89 11.62 -16.31
CA ARG A 103 -7.18 12.98 -15.79
C ARG A 103 -7.36 12.98 -14.27
N ARG A 104 -8.05 11.99 -13.70
CA ARG A 104 -8.21 11.84 -12.24
C ARG A 104 -6.87 11.59 -11.53
N ARG A 105 -6.01 10.75 -12.11
CA ARG A 105 -4.65 10.49 -11.62
C ARG A 105 -3.86 11.79 -11.60
N GLU A 106 -3.84 12.54 -12.70
CA GLU A 106 -3.12 13.82 -12.78
C GLU A 106 -3.58 14.81 -11.71
N LEU A 107 -4.89 15.02 -11.55
CA LEU A 107 -5.44 15.91 -10.51
C LEU A 107 -5.00 15.50 -9.10
N ARG A 108 -5.00 14.19 -8.78
CA ARG A 108 -4.50 13.66 -7.50
C ARG A 108 -2.99 13.82 -7.38
N THR A 109 -2.26 13.63 -8.48
CA THR A 109 -0.80 13.79 -8.56
C THR A 109 -0.37 15.22 -8.24
N PHE A 110 -1.02 16.23 -8.85
CA PHE A 110 -0.70 17.64 -8.63
C PHE A 110 -1.12 18.15 -7.24
N SER A 111 -2.23 17.67 -6.69
CA SER A 111 -2.75 18.14 -5.39
C SER A 111 -1.78 17.89 -4.21
N SER A 112 -0.98 16.81 -4.24
CA SER A 112 -0.04 16.52 -3.13
C SER A 112 1.27 17.33 -3.17
N LYS A 113 1.52 18.15 -4.20
CA LYS A 113 2.70 19.03 -4.25
C LYS A 113 2.55 20.28 -3.36
N SER A 114 1.40 20.51 -2.73
CA SER A 114 1.15 21.72 -1.95
C SER A 114 1.73 21.64 -0.53
N GLY A 115 2.60 22.61 -0.18
CA GLY A 115 3.23 22.74 1.14
C GLY A 115 2.26 22.96 2.32
N LEU A 116 0.97 23.19 2.04
CA LEU A 116 -0.08 23.35 3.06
C LEU A 116 -0.32 22.07 3.87
N LEU A 117 -0.19 20.89 3.25
CA LEU A 117 -0.37 19.60 3.93
C LEU A 117 0.74 19.33 4.97
N VAL A 118 1.95 19.82 4.71
CA VAL A 118 3.09 19.69 5.64
C VAL A 118 2.84 20.52 6.90
N THR A 119 2.27 21.71 6.78
CA THR A 119 1.94 22.59 7.92
C THR A 119 0.85 22.00 8.79
N VAL A 120 -0.25 21.50 8.19
CA VAL A 120 -1.35 20.87 8.94
C VAL A 120 -0.86 19.64 9.72
N ARG A 121 0.05 18.85 9.14
CA ARG A 121 0.64 17.67 9.81
C ARG A 121 1.50 18.04 11.03
N LYS A 122 2.26 19.13 10.96
CA LYS A 122 3.03 19.65 12.12
C LYS A 122 2.10 20.08 13.26
N THR A 123 1.00 20.75 12.93
CA THR A 123 0.00 21.20 13.92
C THR A 123 -0.69 20.03 14.61
N VAL A 124 -1.06 19.00 13.86
CA VAL A 124 -1.67 17.77 14.39
C VAL A 124 -0.75 17.05 15.38
N ARG A 125 0.56 16.96 15.08
CA ARG A 125 1.55 16.38 16.01
C ARG A 125 1.63 17.17 17.32
N ASN A 126 1.72 18.49 17.24
CA ASN A 126 1.84 19.34 18.43
C ASN A 126 0.58 19.25 19.31
N PHE A 127 -0.60 19.17 18.68
CA PHE A 127 -1.86 18.97 19.38
C PHE A 127 -1.90 17.63 20.13
N PHE A 128 -1.53 16.52 19.47
CA PHE A 128 -1.59 15.20 20.10
C PHE A 128 -0.49 14.94 21.13
N ALA A 129 0.69 15.56 20.98
CA ALA A 129 1.71 15.57 22.02
C ALA A 129 1.15 16.25 23.29
N ALA A 130 0.53 17.42 23.15
CA ALA A 130 -0.09 18.13 24.27
C ALA A 130 -1.25 17.33 24.90
N VAL A 131 -2.07 16.63 24.10
CA VAL A 131 -3.15 15.76 24.61
C VAL A 131 -2.59 14.57 25.38
N ARG A 132 -1.53 13.92 24.89
CA ARG A 132 -0.83 12.83 25.60
C ARG A 132 -0.30 13.33 26.95
N ASP A 133 0.40 14.46 26.94
CA ASP A 133 1.02 15.04 28.13
C ASP A 133 -0.05 15.38 29.18
N ALA A 134 -1.17 15.97 28.76
CA ALA A 134 -2.30 16.26 29.64
C ALA A 134 -2.97 14.99 30.22
N ILE A 135 -3.05 13.90 29.45
CA ILE A 135 -3.57 12.61 29.95
C ILE A 135 -2.61 12.00 30.98
N VAL A 136 -1.30 11.98 30.70
CA VAL A 136 -0.30 11.44 31.63
C VAL A 136 -0.26 12.27 32.92
N GLU A 137 -0.28 13.59 32.81
CA GLU A 137 -0.27 14.51 33.95
C GLU A 137 -1.54 14.37 34.81
N SER A 138 -2.71 14.32 34.18
CA SER A 138 -3.96 14.14 34.91
C SER A 138 -4.08 12.76 35.59
N MET A 139 -3.53 11.71 34.98
CA MET A 139 -3.44 10.38 35.61
C MET A 139 -2.47 10.38 36.80
N LYS A 140 -1.34 11.10 36.73
CA LYS A 140 -0.41 11.28 37.86
C LYS A 140 -1.08 12.03 39.03
N LEU A 141 -1.86 13.07 38.74
CA LEU A 141 -2.60 13.83 39.75
C LEU A 141 -3.67 12.98 40.45
N LEU A 142 -4.39 12.13 39.70
CA LEU A 142 -5.38 11.21 40.26
C LEU A 142 -4.74 10.09 41.10
N ILE A 143 -3.57 9.56 40.71
CA ILE A 143 -2.83 8.55 41.49
C ILE A 143 -2.23 9.17 42.77
N GLY A 144 -1.79 10.43 42.70
CA GLY A 144 -1.25 11.18 43.84
C GLY A 144 -2.28 11.50 44.92
N GLN A 145 -3.57 11.55 44.59
CA GLN A 145 -4.65 11.84 45.55
C GLN A 145 -5.24 10.58 46.22
N VAL A 146 -4.94 9.36 45.74
CA VAL A 146 -5.66 8.13 46.15
C VAL A 146 -4.75 7.07 46.81
N THR A 147 -3.46 7.35 47.08
CA THR A 147 -2.55 6.31 47.62
C THR A 147 -2.03 6.62 49.03
N PRO A 148 -2.34 5.81 50.06
CA PRO A 148 -1.58 5.78 51.30
C PRO A 148 -0.21 5.12 51.05
N LYS A 149 0.82 5.57 51.78
CA LYS A 149 2.24 5.14 51.67
C LYS A 149 2.40 3.61 51.62
N SER A 150 2.36 2.99 50.45
CA SER A 150 2.80 1.59 50.26
C SER A 150 3.30 1.33 48.83
N SER A 151 4.28 0.44 48.74
CA SER A 151 5.27 0.23 47.67
C SER A 151 4.76 -0.34 46.33
N VAL A 152 3.49 -0.12 45.95
CA VAL A 152 2.89 -0.64 44.70
C VAL A 152 3.08 0.31 43.49
N LEU A 153 3.93 1.34 43.62
CA LEU A 153 4.08 2.41 42.62
C LEU A 153 4.63 1.95 41.25
N SER A 154 5.57 1.00 41.23
CA SER A 154 6.30 0.64 39.99
C SER A 154 5.45 -0.08 38.94
N GLY A 155 4.40 -0.80 39.35
CA GLY A 155 3.51 -1.52 38.42
C GLY A 155 2.47 -0.63 37.72
N LYS A 156 2.04 0.45 38.38
CA LYS A 156 0.94 1.32 37.90
C LYS A 156 1.42 2.44 36.96
N GLU A 157 2.62 2.99 37.17
CA GLU A 157 3.25 3.92 36.22
C GLU A 157 3.47 3.26 34.85
N LYS A 158 3.85 1.98 34.82
CA LYS A 158 4.05 1.21 33.60
C LYS A 158 2.75 1.04 32.79
N TYR A 159 1.60 0.93 33.46
CA TYR A 159 0.29 0.83 32.81
C TYR A 159 -0.14 2.16 32.18
N VAL A 160 0.04 3.28 32.89
CA VAL A 160 -0.26 4.64 32.38
C VAL A 160 0.63 4.99 31.18
N ASN A 161 1.92 4.65 31.26
CA ASN A 161 2.86 4.85 30.15
C ASN A 161 2.51 3.98 28.93
N LYS A 162 2.14 2.71 29.12
CA LYS A 162 1.67 1.82 28.04
C LYS A 162 0.40 2.33 27.37
N MET A 163 -0.53 2.92 28.13
CA MET A 163 -1.76 3.48 27.57
C MET A 163 -1.48 4.72 26.71
N GLY A 164 -0.55 5.57 27.15
CA GLY A 164 -0.05 6.70 26.36
C GLY A 164 0.77 6.28 25.12
N GLU A 165 1.59 5.23 25.22
CA GLU A 165 2.34 4.65 24.11
C GLU A 165 1.42 4.03 23.05
N SER A 166 0.41 3.25 23.46
CA SER A 166 -0.58 2.68 22.54
C SER A 166 -1.37 3.74 21.77
N PHE A 167 -1.58 4.92 22.35
CA PHE A 167 -2.22 6.07 21.71
C PHE A 167 -1.28 6.74 20.69
N VAL A 168 0.01 6.90 21.03
CA VAL A 168 1.04 7.44 20.14
C VAL A 168 1.36 6.50 18.98
N ASP A 169 1.44 5.18 19.21
CA ASP A 169 1.70 4.18 18.18
C ASP A 169 0.58 4.07 17.13
N TYR A 170 -0.65 4.42 17.54
CA TYR A 170 -1.83 4.45 16.67
C TYR A 170 -1.86 5.71 15.78
N ILE A 171 -1.31 6.84 16.26
CA ILE A 171 -1.43 8.15 15.61
C ILE A 171 -0.13 8.60 14.91
N GLY A 172 1.04 8.14 15.35
CA GLY A 172 2.28 8.87 15.06
C GLY A 172 3.59 8.12 15.23
N ASN A 173 3.74 6.96 14.59
CA ASN A 173 5.07 6.45 14.21
C ASN A 173 5.24 6.34 12.68
N SER A 174 4.31 6.93 11.91
CA SER A 174 4.43 7.00 10.45
C SER A 174 5.38 8.10 10.01
N TYR A 175 5.39 9.26 10.69
CA TYR A 175 6.09 10.48 10.28
C TYR A 175 7.61 10.29 10.21
N ASP A 176 8.17 10.57 9.05
CA ASP A 176 9.58 10.49 8.76
C ASP A 176 10.03 11.84 8.18
N PRO A 177 10.79 12.66 8.94
CA PRO A 177 11.20 13.98 8.51
C PRO A 177 12.01 13.99 7.20
N LEU A 178 12.73 12.90 6.90
CA LEU A 178 13.51 12.77 5.67
C LEU A 178 12.57 12.52 4.50
N LEU A 179 11.69 11.50 4.59
CA LEU A 179 10.71 11.22 3.55
C LEU A 179 9.79 12.41 3.30
N GLU A 180 9.38 13.15 4.34
CA GLU A 180 8.55 14.34 4.19
C GLU A 180 9.19 15.42 3.30
N LYS A 181 10.51 15.63 3.41
CA LYS A 181 11.25 16.58 2.56
C LYS A 181 11.43 16.12 1.11
N LEU A 182 11.21 14.83 0.87
CA LEU A 182 11.36 14.17 -0.42
C LEU A 182 10.03 13.99 -1.15
N ILE A 183 8.88 14.21 -0.49
CA ILE A 183 7.57 14.19 -1.15
C ILE A 183 7.57 15.16 -2.35
N GLY A 184 7.15 14.63 -3.50
CA GLY A 184 7.07 15.33 -4.77
C GLY A 184 8.38 15.42 -5.54
N LYS A 185 9.50 14.92 -5.00
CA LYS A 185 10.82 14.91 -5.64
C LYS A 185 11.13 13.57 -6.29
N ARG A 186 12.01 13.61 -7.30
CA ARG A 186 12.59 12.40 -7.89
C ARG A 186 13.60 11.78 -6.91
N VAL A 187 13.50 10.47 -6.72
CA VAL A 187 14.30 9.71 -5.76
C VAL A 187 14.77 8.41 -6.39
N VAL A 188 15.87 7.87 -5.87
CA VAL A 188 16.26 6.47 -6.04
C VAL A 188 15.72 5.70 -4.86
N TYR A 189 14.95 4.66 -5.14
CA TYR A 189 14.51 3.70 -4.15
C TYR A 189 15.13 2.34 -4.46
N GLU A 190 15.51 1.62 -3.41
CA GLU A 190 15.98 0.26 -3.49
C GLU A 190 14.83 -0.69 -3.12
N ARG A 191 14.74 -1.80 -3.84
CA ARG A 191 13.82 -2.92 -3.55
C ARG A 191 14.64 -4.19 -3.35
N PHE A 192 14.30 -4.96 -2.34
CA PHE A 192 14.97 -6.24 -2.12
C PHE A 192 14.35 -7.33 -3.00
N GLU A 193 15.09 -7.81 -3.98
CA GLU A 193 14.67 -8.86 -4.91
C GLU A 193 15.81 -9.80 -5.31
N ASN A 194 15.49 -11.10 -5.46
CA ASN A 194 16.47 -12.11 -5.86
C ASN A 194 17.74 -12.08 -4.99
N ASP A 195 17.56 -11.95 -3.68
CA ASP A 195 18.62 -11.85 -2.67
C ASP A 195 19.57 -10.65 -2.81
N ALA A 196 19.18 -9.63 -3.59
CA ALA A 196 19.94 -8.41 -3.77
C ALA A 196 19.05 -7.16 -3.68
N TRP A 197 19.63 -6.04 -3.27
CA TRP A 197 18.98 -4.74 -3.42
C TRP A 197 19.15 -4.26 -4.86
N GLN A 198 18.04 -3.93 -5.51
CA GLN A 198 18.01 -3.36 -6.85
C GLN A 198 17.51 -1.92 -6.78
N GLU A 199 18.23 -1.03 -7.47
CA GLU A 199 17.92 0.39 -7.52
C GLU A 199 16.97 0.72 -8.67
N TYR A 200 16.00 1.57 -8.37
CA TYR A 200 15.06 2.11 -9.34
C TYR A 200 14.82 3.59 -9.08
N THR A 201 14.29 4.29 -10.08
CA THR A 201 13.96 5.72 -9.95
C THR A 201 12.46 5.94 -10.05
N GLY A 202 11.98 6.96 -9.37
CA GLY A 202 10.60 7.43 -9.45
C GLY A 202 10.40 8.70 -8.63
N ILE A 203 9.17 9.15 -8.46
CA ILE A 203 8.83 10.32 -7.65
C ILE A 203 8.19 9.84 -6.35
N LEU A 204 8.75 10.23 -5.20
CA LEU A 204 8.14 9.91 -3.91
C LEU A 204 6.82 10.69 -3.78
N LYS A 205 5.70 10.01 -3.81
CA LYS A 205 4.38 10.63 -3.75
C LYS A 205 3.88 10.76 -2.32
N ASN A 206 4.03 9.70 -1.54
CA ASN A 206 3.50 9.61 -0.19
C ASN A 206 4.17 8.49 0.60
N TYR A 207 3.94 8.50 1.91
CA TYR A 207 4.30 7.38 2.78
C TYR A 207 3.36 7.34 3.99
N THR A 208 3.25 6.16 4.59
CA THR A 208 2.57 5.94 5.88
C THR A 208 3.49 5.13 6.80
N LYS A 209 2.95 4.54 7.87
CA LYS A 209 3.72 3.61 8.72
C LYS A 209 4.00 2.31 7.96
N ASP A 210 3.04 1.90 7.14
CA ASP A 210 3.03 0.57 6.54
C ASP A 210 3.53 0.61 5.09
N PHE A 211 3.32 1.73 4.38
CA PHE A 211 3.58 1.81 2.94
C PHE A 211 4.42 3.02 2.51
N ILE A 212 5.07 2.87 1.36
CA ILE A 212 5.67 3.95 0.58
C ILE A 212 5.07 3.93 -0.82
N GLU A 213 4.77 5.10 -1.35
CA GLU A 213 4.15 5.28 -2.66
C GLU A 213 5.09 6.05 -3.57
N ILE A 214 5.49 5.40 -4.66
CA ILE A 214 6.35 5.97 -5.71
C ILE A 214 5.53 6.02 -7.00
N ILE A 215 5.50 7.18 -7.67
CA ILE A 215 4.81 7.36 -8.96
C ILE A 215 5.81 7.58 -10.07
N ASN A 216 5.40 7.33 -11.31
CA ASN A 216 6.25 7.42 -12.50
C ASN A 216 7.57 6.62 -12.34
N ALA A 217 7.48 5.45 -11.70
CA ALA A 217 8.61 4.57 -11.52
C ALA A 217 8.84 3.75 -12.79
N ILE A 218 10.11 3.50 -13.12
CA ILE A 218 10.51 2.56 -14.18
C ILE A 218 11.07 1.34 -13.47
N THR A 219 10.24 0.31 -13.30
CA THR A 219 10.61 -0.93 -12.60
C THR A 219 9.93 -2.11 -13.29
N PRO A 220 10.61 -3.26 -13.43
CA PRO A 220 10.01 -4.44 -14.01
C PRO A 220 8.90 -4.98 -13.10
N ILE A 221 7.77 -5.35 -13.72
CA ILE A 221 6.71 -6.13 -13.08
C ILE A 221 6.85 -7.58 -13.56
N MET A 222 7.07 -8.48 -12.61
CA MET A 222 7.14 -9.92 -12.86
C MET A 222 5.78 -10.55 -12.62
N LEU A 223 5.19 -11.15 -13.64
CA LEU A 223 3.87 -11.78 -13.61
C LEU A 223 3.99 -13.24 -14.02
N ASN A 224 3.44 -14.13 -13.20
CA ASN A 224 3.39 -15.56 -13.49
C ASN A 224 1.95 -15.97 -13.74
N PHE A 225 1.70 -16.52 -14.92
CA PHE A 225 0.38 -16.99 -15.32
C PHE A 225 0.36 -18.52 -15.37
N PRO A 226 -0.48 -19.18 -14.56
CA PRO A 226 -0.67 -20.62 -14.68
C PRO A 226 -1.41 -20.92 -15.98
N VAL A 227 -0.86 -21.84 -16.77
CA VAL A 227 -1.49 -22.28 -18.02
C VAL A 227 -2.65 -23.21 -17.69
N LYS A 228 -3.86 -22.81 -18.09
CA LYS A 228 -5.08 -23.61 -17.93
C LYS A 228 -5.59 -24.09 -19.30
N PRO A 229 -6.25 -25.26 -19.37
CA PRO A 229 -6.87 -25.70 -20.61
C PRO A 229 -7.86 -24.67 -21.16
N GLY A 230 -7.84 -24.48 -22.48
CA GLY A 230 -8.68 -23.51 -23.18
C GLY A 230 -8.04 -22.11 -23.26
N LYS A 231 -8.90 -21.08 -23.36
CA LYS A 231 -8.49 -19.69 -23.53
C LYS A 231 -8.67 -18.91 -22.23
N SER A 232 -7.60 -18.26 -21.81
CA SER A 232 -7.59 -17.32 -20.70
C SER A 232 -7.05 -15.97 -21.14
N THR A 233 -7.51 -14.89 -20.53
CA THR A 233 -6.99 -13.55 -20.82
C THR A 233 -6.90 -12.79 -19.51
N ALA A 234 -5.71 -12.31 -19.19
CA ALA A 234 -5.43 -11.58 -17.97
C ALA A 234 -4.44 -10.45 -18.28
N MET A 235 -4.71 -9.25 -17.78
CA MET A 235 -3.81 -8.09 -17.93
C MET A 235 -3.43 -7.77 -19.40
N GLY A 236 -4.36 -7.98 -20.33
CA GLY A 236 -4.12 -7.77 -21.77
C GLY A 236 -3.24 -8.85 -22.42
N ILE A 237 -2.93 -9.94 -21.72
CA ILE A 237 -2.19 -11.09 -22.26
C ILE A 237 -3.18 -12.23 -22.41
N ALA A 238 -3.34 -12.73 -23.63
CA ALA A 238 -4.17 -13.91 -23.89
C ALA A 238 -3.29 -15.15 -23.98
N ILE A 239 -3.67 -16.19 -23.25
CA ILE A 239 -3.01 -17.50 -23.23
C ILE A 239 -4.04 -18.52 -23.67
N GLU A 240 -3.78 -19.18 -24.79
CA GLU A 240 -4.66 -20.19 -25.39
C GLU A 240 -3.90 -21.51 -25.55
N THR A 241 -4.41 -22.56 -24.90
CA THR A 241 -3.82 -23.90 -25.01
C THR A 241 -4.49 -24.64 -26.17
N LYS A 242 -3.71 -25.03 -27.18
CA LYS A 242 -4.14 -25.88 -28.30
C LYS A 242 -3.25 -27.11 -28.38
N ASP A 243 -3.86 -28.29 -28.26
CA ASP A 243 -3.16 -29.57 -28.29
C ASP A 243 -1.96 -29.61 -27.32
N ASN A 244 -0.74 -29.53 -27.83
CA ASN A 244 0.52 -29.57 -27.06
C ASN A 244 1.26 -28.21 -27.01
N HIS A 245 0.62 -27.15 -27.50
CA HIS A 245 1.21 -25.82 -27.63
C HIS A 245 0.41 -24.77 -26.87
N VAL A 246 1.14 -23.79 -26.36
CA VAL A 246 0.59 -22.62 -25.67
C VAL A 246 0.81 -21.42 -26.57
N ILE A 247 -0.27 -20.85 -27.07
CA ILE A 247 -0.25 -19.61 -27.86
C ILE A 247 -0.41 -18.45 -26.90
N ILE A 248 0.54 -17.53 -26.93
CA ILE A 248 0.54 -16.32 -26.12
C ILE A 248 0.39 -15.13 -27.05
N THR A 249 -0.63 -14.30 -26.83
CA THR A 249 -0.89 -13.08 -27.61
C THR A 249 -0.80 -11.86 -26.73
N ASN A 250 -0.03 -10.86 -27.19
CA ASN A 250 0.05 -9.56 -26.55
C ASN A 250 -1.09 -8.65 -27.06
N ASN A 251 -2.15 -8.47 -26.27
CA ASN A 251 -3.23 -7.50 -26.56
C ASN A 251 -3.03 -6.16 -25.83
N ARG A 252 -1.86 -5.93 -25.22
CA ARG A 252 -1.52 -4.65 -24.59
C ARG A 252 -1.07 -3.65 -25.65
N GLN A 253 -1.02 -2.37 -25.26
CA GLN A 253 -0.45 -1.30 -26.09
C GLN A 253 1.07 -1.19 -25.94
N THR A 254 1.66 -1.93 -25.00
CA THR A 254 3.08 -1.95 -24.68
C THR A 254 3.72 -3.30 -25.02
N PRO A 255 5.03 -3.34 -25.32
CA PRO A 255 5.74 -4.60 -25.52
C PRO A 255 5.76 -5.45 -24.24
N VAL A 256 5.73 -6.76 -24.41
CA VAL A 256 5.74 -7.74 -23.31
C VAL A 256 6.92 -8.66 -23.46
N LYS A 257 7.74 -8.82 -22.42
CA LYS A 257 8.89 -9.72 -22.43
C LYS A 257 8.53 -11.04 -21.78
N LEU A 258 8.55 -12.11 -22.57
CA LEU A 258 8.36 -13.49 -22.12
C LEU A 258 9.69 -14.04 -21.62
N LEU A 259 9.68 -14.56 -20.40
CA LEU A 259 10.82 -15.22 -19.79
C LEU A 259 10.69 -16.72 -20.06
N THR A 260 11.35 -17.18 -21.12
CA THR A 260 11.44 -18.60 -21.47
C THR A 260 12.75 -19.20 -20.96
N SER A 261 12.82 -20.53 -20.88
CA SER A 261 13.98 -21.28 -20.39
C SER A 261 15.25 -21.07 -21.22
N GLU A 262 15.11 -20.74 -22.51
CA GLU A 262 16.26 -20.59 -23.41
C GLU A 262 16.69 -19.12 -23.57
N LYS A 263 15.76 -18.25 -23.99
CA LYS A 263 16.02 -16.82 -24.20
C LYS A 263 14.76 -15.98 -23.97
N PRO A 264 14.88 -14.77 -23.40
CA PRO A 264 13.75 -13.86 -23.29
C PRO A 264 13.29 -13.43 -24.69
N LEU A 265 11.98 -13.54 -24.95
CA LEU A 265 11.34 -13.15 -26.19
C LEU A 265 10.51 -11.88 -25.96
N ILE A 266 10.64 -10.87 -26.81
CA ILE A 266 9.84 -9.65 -26.71
C ILE A 266 8.71 -9.72 -27.74
N LEU A 267 7.47 -9.63 -27.28
CA LEU A 267 6.26 -9.56 -28.11
C LEU A 267 5.80 -8.11 -28.24
N GLN A 268 5.70 -7.61 -29.46
CA GLN A 268 5.10 -6.31 -29.75
C GLN A 268 3.56 -6.36 -29.60
N PRO A 269 2.89 -5.21 -29.47
CA PRO A 269 1.43 -5.13 -29.48
C PRO A 269 0.81 -5.85 -30.69
N GLY A 270 -0.13 -6.76 -30.42
CA GLY A 270 -0.82 -7.57 -31.43
C GLY A 270 -0.09 -8.83 -31.88
N GLU A 271 1.19 -9.00 -31.50
CA GLU A 271 1.95 -10.19 -31.85
C GLU A 271 1.56 -11.39 -30.99
N ASN A 272 1.81 -12.58 -31.53
CA ASN A 272 1.68 -13.84 -30.81
C ASN A 272 2.92 -14.70 -31.00
N THR A 273 3.10 -15.64 -30.09
CA THR A 273 4.11 -16.69 -30.20
C THR A 273 3.53 -18.01 -29.70
N GLU A 274 4.19 -19.08 -30.10
CA GLU A 274 3.84 -20.44 -29.73
C GLU A 274 4.98 -21.03 -28.92
N ILE A 275 4.67 -21.55 -27.73
CA ILE A 275 5.64 -22.19 -26.85
C ILE A 275 5.19 -23.63 -26.62
N THR A 276 6.15 -24.56 -26.69
CA THR A 276 5.90 -25.97 -26.39
C THR A 276 5.66 -26.17 -24.90
N HIS A 277 4.54 -26.80 -24.55
CA HIS A 277 4.10 -27.23 -23.22
C HIS A 277 4.86 -26.66 -22.01
N VAL A 278 4.36 -25.54 -21.46
CA VAL A 278 4.82 -24.95 -20.19
C VAL A 278 3.69 -24.90 -19.17
N GLU A 279 4.00 -25.21 -17.91
CA GLU A 279 3.00 -25.13 -16.81
C GLU A 279 2.70 -23.68 -16.42
N ASN A 280 3.70 -22.81 -16.47
CA ASN A 280 3.60 -21.41 -16.12
C ASN A 280 4.28 -20.54 -17.17
N VAL A 281 3.61 -19.45 -17.55
CA VAL A 281 4.17 -18.41 -18.40
C VAL A 281 4.63 -17.26 -17.51
N SER A 282 5.95 -17.00 -17.52
CA SER A 282 6.55 -15.88 -16.79
C SER A 282 6.70 -14.69 -17.73
N VAL A 283 6.22 -13.54 -17.30
CA VAL A 283 6.15 -12.30 -18.08
C VAL A 283 6.78 -11.17 -17.30
N GLU A 284 7.62 -10.39 -17.97
CA GLU A 284 8.18 -9.14 -17.48
C GLU A 284 7.54 -7.98 -18.26
N LEU A 285 6.89 -7.06 -17.53
CA LEU A 285 6.43 -5.79 -18.06
C LEU A 285 7.43 -4.70 -17.65
N SER A 286 7.96 -3.98 -18.64
CA SER A 286 8.94 -2.90 -18.43
C SER A 286 8.37 -1.59 -18.94
N GLU A 287 7.45 -1.01 -18.16
CA GLU A 287 6.77 0.25 -18.47
C GLU A 287 6.73 1.19 -17.24
N GLU A 288 6.29 2.43 -17.44
CA GLU A 288 6.09 3.37 -16.33
C GLU A 288 4.96 2.86 -15.43
N VAL A 289 5.16 2.88 -14.12
CA VAL A 289 4.19 2.41 -13.14
C VAL A 289 4.08 3.37 -11.97
N ASP A 290 2.91 3.43 -11.36
CA ASP A 290 2.78 3.87 -9.98
C ASP A 290 2.78 2.65 -9.08
N VAL A 291 3.50 2.72 -7.98
CA VAL A 291 3.78 1.56 -7.15
C VAL A 291 3.72 1.89 -5.68
N ILE A 292 3.10 0.98 -4.93
CA ILE A 292 3.07 0.98 -3.47
C ILE A 292 3.83 -0.24 -2.97
N PHE A 293 4.82 0.00 -2.14
CA PHE A 293 5.55 -1.05 -1.43
C PHE A 293 5.26 -0.97 0.06
N PRO A 294 5.23 -2.10 0.79
CA PRO A 294 5.42 -2.07 2.22
C PRO A 294 6.77 -1.42 2.56
N ARG A 295 6.84 -0.64 3.63
CA ARG A 295 8.10 0.01 4.06
C ARG A 295 9.20 -0.97 4.45
N SER A 296 8.88 -2.25 4.67
CA SER A 296 9.87 -3.31 4.87
C SER A 296 10.55 -3.77 3.58
N GLU A 297 9.94 -3.55 2.42
CA GLU A 297 10.38 -4.11 1.13
C GLU A 297 11.07 -3.08 0.23
N ALA A 298 10.93 -1.78 0.54
CA ALA A 298 11.51 -0.70 -0.24
C ALA A 298 12.00 0.47 0.64
N ILE A 299 13.16 1.02 0.27
CA ILE A 299 13.81 2.12 1.01
C ILE A 299 14.20 3.22 0.02
N VAL A 300 13.89 4.47 0.34
CA VAL A 300 14.43 5.63 -0.41
C VAL A 300 15.82 5.95 0.12
N ARG A 301 16.82 5.90 -0.77
CA ARG A 301 18.24 6.06 -0.39
C ARG A 301 18.87 7.32 -0.94
N HIS A 302 18.52 7.71 -2.16
CA HIS A 302 19.17 8.83 -2.85
C HIS A 302 18.14 9.80 -3.43
N THR A 303 18.55 11.06 -3.55
CA THR A 303 17.84 12.09 -4.32
C THR A 303 18.39 12.13 -5.74
N VAL A 304 17.53 12.44 -6.71
CA VAL A 304 17.93 12.61 -8.11
C VAL A 304 17.50 14.00 -8.55
N ASP A 305 18.37 14.69 -9.30
CA ASP A 305 18.10 16.00 -9.89
C ASP A 305 17.16 15.92 -11.10
#